data_AF-A0A502EYM6-F1
#
_entry.id   AF-A0A502EYM6-F1
#
_cell.length_a   1.000
_cell.length_b   1.000
_cell.length_c   1.000
_cell.angle_alpha   90.00
_cell.angle_beta   90.00
_cell.angle_gamma   90.00
#
_symmetry.space_group_name_H-M   'P 1'
#
loop_
_entity.id
_entity.type
_entity.pdbx_description
1 polymer ?
#
loop_
_entity_poly.entity_id
_entity_poly.type
_entity_poly.pdbx_seq_one_letter_code
_entity_poly.pdbx_strand_id
1 'polypeptide(L)'
;MKKYFILFFVLFSIFSCSNKTQSTIENLIDNFSFNRTISNSSTIIIKLYDTAVTKKRVSDVESFTPKKEFKALNRKQIEAFNEVFTNAEKTGYCCCSTAIYSIRFLNQKEELDLFYVDTLEFKDKVRIYEDGFQYSYIVDKENWKDYLSEIKN
;
A
#
# COMPACT_ATOMS: atom_id res chain seq x y z
N MET A 1 -35.66 -17.82 -37.63
CA MET A 1 -35.23 -17.00 -36.46
C MET A 1 -34.17 -17.64 -35.56
N LYS A 2 -33.81 -18.93 -35.69
CA LYS A 2 -32.75 -19.55 -34.86
C LYS A 2 -31.30 -19.33 -35.37
N LYS A 3 -31.13 -18.97 -36.65
CA LYS A 3 -29.78 -18.81 -37.26
C LYS A 3 -29.12 -17.46 -36.97
N TYR A 4 -29.90 -16.41 -36.74
CA TYR A 4 -29.37 -15.08 -36.40
C TYR A 4 -28.96 -14.96 -34.91
N PHE A 5 -29.49 -15.82 -34.04
CA PHE A 5 -29.17 -15.82 -32.62
C PHE A 5 -27.74 -16.32 -32.34
N ILE A 6 -27.25 -17.24 -33.18
CA ILE A 6 -25.88 -17.77 -33.07
C ILE A 6 -24.85 -16.73 -33.55
N LEU A 7 -25.21 -15.91 -34.55
CA LEU A 7 -24.31 -14.87 -35.08
C LEU A 7 -24.04 -13.76 -34.04
N PHE A 8 -25.02 -13.44 -33.20
CA PHE A 8 -24.89 -12.42 -32.16
C PHE A 8 -24.00 -12.89 -30.99
N PHE A 9 -24.00 -14.20 -30.69
CA PHE A 9 -23.15 -14.78 -29.64
C PHE A 9 -21.66 -14.79 -30.04
N VAL A 10 -21.36 -15.01 -31.32
CA VAL A 10 -19.98 -15.02 -31.82
C VAL A 10 -19.36 -13.62 -31.85
N LEU A 11 -20.17 -12.58 -32.11
CA LEU A 11 -19.70 -11.19 -32.11
C LEU A 11 -19.34 -10.64 -30.71
N PHE A 12 -20.01 -11.12 -29.66
CA PHE A 12 -19.67 -10.74 -28.28
C PHE A 12 -18.36 -11.37 -27.80
N SER A 13 -17.99 -12.53 -28.35
CA SER A 13 -16.75 -13.23 -27.96
C SER A 13 -15.47 -12.54 -28.45
N ILE A 14 -15.55 -11.62 -29.41
CA ILE A 14 -14.38 -10.95 -30.00
C ILE A 14 -14.05 -9.62 -29.30
N PHE A 15 -14.97 -9.07 -28.49
CA PHE A 15 -14.70 -7.85 -27.69
C PHE A 15 -13.99 -8.13 -26.36
N SER A 16 -13.76 -9.40 -26.00
CA SER A 16 -13.11 -9.79 -24.74
C SER A 16 -11.59 -9.97 -24.86
N CYS A 17 -10.92 -9.22 -25.75
CA CYS A 17 -9.47 -9.20 -25.87
C CYS A 17 -8.91 -7.79 -25.61
N SER A 18 -9.10 -7.30 -24.39
CA SER A 18 -8.09 -6.44 -23.74
C SER A 18 -7.81 -6.94 -22.31
N ASN A 19 -7.55 -8.25 -22.19
CA ASN A 19 -7.30 -8.93 -20.92
C ASN A 19 -6.19 -8.27 -20.08
N LYS A 20 -5.26 -7.56 -20.72
CA LYS A 20 -4.14 -6.89 -20.05
C LYS A 20 -4.59 -5.65 -19.26
N THR A 21 -5.50 -4.85 -19.81
CA THR A 21 -6.03 -3.64 -19.17
C THR A 21 -7.01 -3.98 -18.06
N GLN A 22 -7.84 -5.00 -18.27
CA GLN A 22 -8.81 -5.43 -17.27
C GLN A 22 -8.14 -6.11 -16.07
N SER A 23 -7.12 -6.95 -16.28
CA SER A 23 -6.36 -7.54 -15.16
C SER A 23 -5.61 -6.50 -14.34
N THR A 24 -5.10 -5.42 -14.96
CA THR A 24 -4.39 -4.37 -14.24
C THR A 24 -5.36 -3.53 -13.39
N ILE A 25 -6.56 -3.24 -13.91
CA ILE A 25 -7.59 -2.47 -13.21
C ILE A 25 -8.25 -3.31 -12.10
N GLU A 26 -8.59 -4.57 -12.36
CA GLU A 26 -9.12 -5.50 -11.34
C GLU A 26 -8.09 -5.75 -10.22
N ASN A 27 -6.80 -5.86 -10.53
CA ASN A 27 -5.76 -5.94 -9.50
C ASN A 27 -5.61 -4.66 -8.66
N LEU A 28 -5.93 -3.49 -9.23
CA LEU A 28 -5.86 -2.20 -8.54
C LEU A 28 -7.08 -1.95 -7.64
N ILE A 29 -8.25 -2.43 -8.07
CA ILE A 29 -9.54 -2.19 -7.42
C ILE A 29 -9.88 -3.27 -6.38
N ASP A 30 -9.53 -4.54 -6.62
CA ASP A 30 -9.90 -5.65 -5.72
C ASP A 30 -8.83 -6.05 -4.69
N ASN A 31 -7.56 -5.65 -4.79
CA ASN A 31 -6.48 -6.43 -4.14
C ASN A 31 -5.54 -5.75 -3.14
N PHE A 32 -5.73 -4.48 -2.81
CA PHE A 32 -5.03 -3.85 -1.68
C PHE A 32 -6.00 -3.73 -0.49
N SER A 33 -5.69 -4.44 0.60
CA SER A 33 -6.37 -4.31 1.91
C SER A 33 -6.57 -2.83 2.31
N PHE A 34 -5.64 -1.99 1.84
CA PHE A 34 -5.60 -0.56 2.06
C PHE A 34 -6.76 0.26 1.50
N ASN A 35 -7.40 -0.06 0.37
CA ASN A 35 -8.39 0.86 -0.23
C ASN A 35 -9.55 1.14 0.74
N ARG A 36 -9.99 0.10 1.46
CA ARG A 36 -11.00 0.21 2.51
C ARG A 36 -10.45 0.95 3.73
N THR A 37 -9.22 0.65 4.14
CA THR A 37 -8.56 1.30 5.27
C THR A 37 -8.38 2.81 5.03
N ILE A 38 -7.89 3.22 3.85
CA ILE A 38 -7.69 4.60 3.42
C ILE A 38 -9.02 5.36 3.37
N SER A 39 -10.04 4.78 2.73
CA SER A 39 -11.34 5.48 2.60
C SER A 39 -12.02 5.74 3.94
N ASN A 40 -11.83 4.86 4.92
CA ASN A 40 -12.33 4.99 6.30
C ASN A 40 -11.41 5.79 7.23
N SER A 41 -10.19 6.11 6.79
CA SER A 41 -9.24 6.85 7.60
C SER A 41 -9.58 8.33 7.64
N SER A 42 -9.48 8.89 8.84
CA SER A 42 -9.48 10.34 9.10
C SER A 42 -8.07 10.92 9.25
N THR A 43 -7.08 10.06 9.51
CA THR A 43 -5.68 10.45 9.68
C THR A 43 -4.77 9.27 9.33
N ILE A 44 -3.64 9.56 8.70
CA ILE A 44 -2.53 8.62 8.58
C ILE A 44 -1.35 9.19 9.35
N ILE A 45 -0.76 8.42 10.27
CA ILE A 45 0.45 8.80 11.01
C ILE A 45 1.58 7.89 10.56
N ILE A 46 2.67 8.49 10.07
CA ILE A 46 3.87 7.77 9.69
C ILE A 46 5.01 8.17 10.63
N LYS A 47 5.64 7.20 11.25
CA LYS A 47 6.75 7.43 12.19
C LYS A 47 8.03 6.82 11.64
N LEU A 48 9.13 7.56 11.71
CA LEU A 48 10.47 7.12 11.35
C LEU A 48 11.27 6.78 12.60
N TYR A 49 11.92 5.62 12.60
CA TYR A 49 12.74 5.12 13.70
C TYR A 49 14.23 5.07 13.36
N ASP A 50 15.06 5.13 14.40
CA ASP A 50 16.51 4.97 14.28
C ASP A 50 16.90 3.49 14.37
N THR A 51 17.41 2.94 13.26
CA THR A 51 17.82 1.53 13.18
C THR A 51 19.02 1.17 14.05
N ALA A 52 19.83 2.16 14.46
CA ALA A 52 20.91 1.94 15.40
C ALA A 52 20.36 1.62 16.81
N VAL A 53 19.20 2.18 17.15
CA VAL A 53 18.52 1.97 18.44
C VAL A 53 17.65 0.70 18.39
N THR A 54 16.94 0.47 17.28
CA THR A 54 16.01 -0.67 17.15
C THR A 54 16.67 -2.01 16.84
N LYS A 55 18.00 -2.06 16.72
CA LYS A 55 18.77 -3.29 16.42
C LYS A 55 18.21 -4.09 15.21
N LYS A 56 18.17 -3.49 14.02
CA LYS A 56 17.98 -4.09 12.66
C LYS A 56 16.85 -5.13 12.41
N ARG A 57 16.16 -5.70 13.40
CA ARG A 57 15.23 -6.84 13.21
C ARG A 57 14.06 -6.82 14.20
N VAL A 58 13.57 -5.64 14.53
CA VAL A 58 12.44 -5.52 15.44
C VAL A 58 11.19 -5.22 14.62
N SER A 59 10.20 -6.09 14.73
CA SER A 59 8.84 -5.88 14.23
C SER A 59 8.08 -4.86 15.06
N ASP A 60 8.38 -4.75 16.36
CA ASP A 60 7.77 -3.80 17.30
C ASP A 60 8.61 -2.52 17.48
N VAL A 61 8.78 -1.77 16.39
CA VAL A 61 9.48 -0.47 16.46
C VAL A 61 8.70 0.59 17.22
N GLU A 62 7.41 0.35 17.47
CA GLU A 62 6.52 1.27 18.18
C GLU A 62 6.87 1.43 19.67
N SER A 63 7.62 0.48 20.24
CA SER A 63 8.18 0.59 21.59
C SER A 63 9.29 1.66 21.72
N PHE A 64 9.84 2.13 20.61
CA PHE A 64 10.91 3.13 20.58
C PHE A 64 10.39 4.54 20.31
N THR A 65 11.17 5.56 20.70
CA THR A 65 10.85 6.95 20.38
C THR A 65 11.10 7.23 18.89
N PRO A 66 10.11 7.73 18.13
CA PRO A 66 10.31 8.05 16.73
C PRO A 66 11.23 9.26 16.58
N LYS A 67 12.15 9.19 15.62
CA LYS A 67 13.01 10.31 15.23
C LYS A 67 12.22 11.42 14.54
N LYS A 68 11.16 11.04 13.82
CA LYS A 68 10.30 11.96 13.09
C LYS A 68 8.90 11.38 12.91
N GLU A 69 7.92 12.25 12.89
CA GLU A 69 6.52 11.94 12.62
C GLU A 69 6.01 12.75 11.42
N PHE A 70 5.21 12.12 10.57
CA PHE A 70 4.54 12.72 9.42
C PHE A 70 3.04 12.44 9.54
N LYS A 71 2.19 13.40 9.16
CA LYS A 71 0.73 13.28 9.32
C LYS A 71 0.01 13.70 8.05
N ALA A 72 -0.84 12.80 7.54
CA ALA A 72 -1.89 13.18 6.62
C ALA A 72 -3.14 13.50 7.44
N LEU A 73 -3.56 14.76 7.44
CA LEU A 73 -4.66 15.26 8.30
C LEU A 73 -5.92 15.62 7.51
N ASN A 74 -5.82 15.71 6.19
CA ASN A 74 -6.95 16.03 5.31
C ASN A 74 -7.17 14.94 4.26
N ARG A 75 -8.37 14.94 3.68
CA ARG A 75 -8.81 13.91 2.72
C ARG A 75 -7.88 13.81 1.52
N LYS A 76 -7.41 14.93 0.97
CA LYS A 76 -6.50 14.96 -0.18
C LYS A 76 -5.19 14.23 0.14
N GLN A 77 -4.57 14.54 1.28
CA GLN A 77 -3.33 13.87 1.71
C GLN A 77 -3.57 12.36 1.95
N ILE A 78 -4.70 12.00 2.56
CA ILE A 78 -5.04 10.59 2.83
C ILE A 78 -5.25 9.82 1.52
N GLU A 79 -5.95 10.39 0.55
CA GLU A 79 -6.21 9.77 -0.75
C GLU A 79 -4.95 9.69 -1.62
N ALA A 80 -4.05 10.68 -1.52
CA ALA A 80 -2.75 10.67 -2.21
C ALA A 80 -1.87 9.47 -1.78
N PHE A 81 -2.14 8.86 -0.62
CA PHE A 81 -1.44 7.64 -0.22
C PHE A 81 -1.63 6.47 -1.20
N ASN A 82 -2.74 6.44 -1.94
CA ASN A 82 -2.94 5.43 -3.00
C ASN A 82 -1.86 5.49 -4.08
N GLU A 83 -1.30 6.69 -4.34
CA GLU A 83 -0.27 6.88 -5.35
C GLU A 83 1.04 6.16 -5.00
N VAL A 84 1.30 5.92 -3.72
CA VAL A 84 2.41 5.07 -3.24
C VAL A 84 2.33 3.67 -3.86
N PHE A 85 1.12 3.16 -4.10
CA PHE A 85 0.88 1.81 -4.60
C PHE A 85 0.76 1.73 -6.13
N THR A 86 1.05 2.82 -6.84
CA THR A 86 1.15 2.80 -8.30
C THR A 86 2.19 1.77 -8.72
N ASN A 87 1.80 0.79 -9.54
CA ASN A 87 2.63 -0.35 -9.96
C ASN A 87 3.14 -1.25 -8.82
N ALA A 88 2.47 -1.26 -7.66
CA ALA A 88 2.85 -2.11 -6.55
C ALA A 88 2.67 -3.60 -6.85
N GLU A 89 3.59 -4.42 -6.36
CA GLU A 89 3.49 -5.86 -6.38
C GLU A 89 3.07 -6.37 -4.99
N LYS A 90 1.96 -7.11 -4.92
CA LYS A 90 1.56 -7.82 -3.71
C LYS A 90 2.35 -9.12 -3.59
N THR A 91 2.97 -9.33 -2.44
CA THR A 91 3.81 -10.49 -2.13
C THR A 91 3.40 -11.11 -0.79
N GLY A 92 3.85 -12.34 -0.53
CA GLY A 92 3.54 -13.06 0.70
C GLY A 92 4.36 -12.60 1.92
N TYR A 93 4.29 -13.42 2.97
CA TYR A 93 5.02 -13.28 4.24
C TYR A 93 6.50 -12.98 4.03
N CYS A 94 7.02 -11.98 4.74
CA CYS A 94 8.43 -11.60 4.76
C CYS A 94 9.02 -11.96 6.14
N CYS A 95 9.83 -13.02 6.22
CA CYS A 95 10.71 -13.18 7.37
C CYS A 95 11.91 -12.25 7.17
N CYS A 96 12.24 -11.43 8.17
CA CYS A 96 13.46 -10.60 8.23
C CYS A 96 13.40 -9.19 7.64
N SER A 97 12.22 -8.61 7.45
CA SER A 97 12.11 -7.16 7.20
C SER A 97 12.61 -6.33 8.39
N THR A 98 13.25 -5.21 8.09
CA THR A 98 13.67 -4.20 9.06
C THR A 98 12.64 -3.08 9.07
N ALA A 99 11.84 -2.96 10.13
CA ALA A 99 10.93 -1.83 10.28
C ALA A 99 11.74 -0.53 10.44
N ILE A 100 11.67 0.34 9.44
CA ILE A 100 12.25 1.69 9.46
C ILE A 100 11.16 2.72 9.76
N TYR A 101 9.97 2.49 9.19
CA TYR A 101 8.79 3.27 9.50
C TYR A 101 7.66 2.38 9.98
N SER A 102 6.73 3.00 10.70
CA SER A 102 5.38 2.49 10.84
C SER A 102 4.38 3.44 10.18
N ILE A 103 3.26 2.89 9.75
CA ILE A 103 2.13 3.60 9.15
C ILE A 103 0.89 3.17 9.93
N ARG A 104 0.29 4.10 10.65
CA ARG A 104 -0.96 3.92 11.38
C ARG A 104 -2.10 4.60 10.64
N PHE A 105 -3.15 3.84 10.37
CA PHE A 105 -4.39 4.35 9.81
C PHE A 105 -5.39 4.54 10.93
N LEU A 106 -5.94 5.75 11.06
CA LEU A 106 -6.79 6.11 12.19
C LEU A 106 -8.14 6.65 11.70
N ASN A 107 -9.22 6.19 12.33
CA ASN A 107 -10.50 6.89 12.33
C ASN A 107 -10.71 7.54 13.70
N GLN A 108 -10.54 8.86 13.76
CA GLN A 108 -10.49 9.65 14.99
C GLN A 108 -9.41 9.14 15.95
N LYS A 109 -9.78 8.31 16.92
CA LYS A 109 -8.87 7.71 17.92
C LYS A 109 -8.74 6.20 17.78
N GLU A 110 -9.50 5.59 16.89
CA GLU A 110 -9.49 4.15 16.63
C GLU A 110 -8.44 3.83 15.58
N GLU A 111 -7.54 2.89 15.88
CA GLU A 111 -6.60 2.36 14.90
C GLU A 111 -7.32 1.33 14.02
N LEU A 112 -7.35 1.62 12.72
CA LEU A 112 -7.93 0.75 11.72
C LEU A 112 -6.93 -0.31 11.26
N ASP A 113 -5.67 0.09 11.11
CA ASP A 113 -4.63 -0.77 10.57
C ASP A 113 -3.23 -0.24 10.88
N LEU A 114 -2.26 -1.15 10.91
CA LEU A 114 -0.86 -0.90 11.20
C LEU A 114 0.03 -1.65 10.23
N PHE A 115 0.89 -0.88 9.56
CA PHE A 115 1.91 -1.41 8.66
C PHE A 115 3.29 -0.94 9.09
N TYR A 116 4.29 -1.68 8.65
CA TYR A 116 5.68 -1.30 8.73
C TYR A 116 6.29 -1.17 7.35
N VAL A 117 7.41 -0.47 7.31
CA VAL A 117 8.09 -0.14 6.06
C VAL A 117 9.56 -0.48 6.18
N ASP A 118 10.04 -1.35 5.30
CA ASP A 118 11.46 -1.61 5.07
C ASP A 118 11.93 -0.84 3.83
N THR A 119 12.87 0.08 4.04
CA THR A 119 13.49 0.89 2.97
C THR A 119 14.94 0.50 2.68
N LEU A 120 15.46 -0.52 3.37
CA LEU A 120 16.84 -1.00 3.31
C LEU A 120 16.99 -2.27 2.46
N GLU A 121 15.97 -3.14 2.43
CA GLU A 121 16.02 -4.41 1.70
C GLU A 121 16.32 -4.22 0.20
N PHE A 122 15.66 -3.24 -0.41
CA PHE A 122 15.79 -2.95 -1.84
C PHE A 122 16.41 -1.58 -2.10
N LYS A 123 17.22 -1.49 -3.15
CA LYS A 123 17.87 -0.24 -3.57
C LYS A 123 16.83 0.82 -3.97
N ASP A 124 15.97 0.45 -4.91
CA ASP A 124 15.04 1.34 -5.63
C ASP A 124 13.56 1.04 -5.33
N LYS A 125 13.30 0.11 -4.41
CA LYS A 125 11.95 -0.25 -3.95
C LYS A 125 11.83 -0.10 -2.44
N VAL A 126 10.60 -0.14 -1.96
CA VAL A 126 10.25 -0.14 -0.54
C VAL A 126 9.30 -1.29 -0.30
N ARG A 127 9.50 -2.04 0.80
CA ARG A 127 8.54 -3.05 1.24
C ARG A 127 7.64 -2.44 2.31
N ILE A 128 6.33 -2.48 2.09
CA ILE A 128 5.30 -2.16 3.09
C ILE A 128 4.64 -3.47 3.50
N TYR A 129 4.59 -3.79 4.78
CA TYR A 129 4.07 -5.08 5.26
C TYR A 129 3.19 -4.89 6.48
N GLU A 130 2.15 -5.71 6.58
CA GLU A 130 1.20 -5.70 7.68
C GLU A 130 1.89 -6.17 8.98
N ASP A 131 1.46 -5.67 10.14
CA ASP A 131 1.98 -6.09 11.46
C ASP A 131 1.83 -7.60 11.70
N GLY A 132 0.75 -8.20 11.20
CA GLY A 132 0.51 -9.65 11.24
C GLY A 132 1.32 -10.46 10.20
N PHE A 133 2.12 -9.80 9.36
CA PHE A 133 2.95 -10.37 8.30
C PHE A 133 2.20 -11.22 7.25
N GLN A 134 0.87 -11.13 7.12
CA GLN A 134 0.14 -12.02 6.21
C GLN A 134 0.46 -11.74 4.73
N TYR A 135 0.71 -10.47 4.42
CA TYR A 135 1.06 -10.01 3.09
C TYR A 135 1.95 -8.77 3.17
N SER A 136 2.68 -8.53 2.09
CA SER A 136 3.49 -7.33 1.92
C SER A 136 3.42 -6.81 0.50
N TYR A 137 3.90 -5.59 0.30
CA TYR A 137 3.81 -4.86 -0.95
C TYR A 137 5.16 -4.30 -1.28
N ILE A 138 5.62 -4.54 -2.51
CA ILE A 138 6.81 -3.90 -3.04
C ILE A 138 6.36 -2.71 -3.88
N VAL A 139 6.74 -1.52 -3.46
CA VAL A 139 6.37 -0.25 -4.07
C VAL A 139 7.61 0.49 -4.58
N ASP A 140 7.40 1.43 -5.50
CA ASP A 140 8.48 2.31 -5.97
C ASP A 140 8.94 3.25 -4.86
N LYS A 141 10.27 3.32 -4.67
CA LYS A 141 10.87 4.15 -3.63
C LYS A 141 10.69 5.65 -3.88
N GLU A 142 10.53 6.04 -5.14
CA GLU A 142 10.23 7.41 -5.55
C GLU A 142 8.84 7.83 -5.07
N ASN A 143 7.80 7.06 -5.40
CA ASN A 143 6.42 7.33 -4.95
C ASN A 143 6.32 7.45 -3.42
N TRP A 144 7.03 6.58 -2.67
CA TRP A 144 7.11 6.67 -1.21
C TRP A 144 7.74 7.99 -0.74
N LYS A 145 8.85 8.42 -1.35
CA LYS A 145 9.53 9.67 -1.00
C LYS A 145 8.71 10.89 -1.36
N ASP A 146 8.03 10.87 -2.49
CA ASP A 146 7.20 11.97 -2.97
C ASP A 146 6.03 12.19 -2.01
N TYR A 147 5.34 11.11 -1.64
CA TYR A 147 4.27 11.16 -0.65
C TYR A 147 4.76 11.70 0.71
N LEU A 148 5.88 11.18 1.24
CA LEU A 148 6.45 11.69 2.49
C LEU A 148 6.84 13.17 2.41
N SER A 149 7.18 13.67 1.23
CA SER A 149 7.53 15.07 1.00
C SER A 149 6.27 15.95 0.96
N GLU A 150 5.16 15.45 0.41
CA GLU A 150 3.87 16.15 0.39
C GLU A 150 3.30 16.35 1.81
N ILE A 151 3.33 15.31 2.65
CA ILE A 151 2.77 15.37 4.01
C ILE A 151 3.73 15.92 5.08
N LYS A 152 4.92 16.36 4.66
CA LYS A 152 5.90 17.03 5.54
C LYS A 152 5.60 18.53 5.71
N ASN A 153 4.76 19.10 4.85
CA ASN A 153 4.38 20.51 4.83
C ASN A 153 3.10 20.79 5.63
#